data_AF-A0A4R1N9Q9-F1
#
_entry.id   AF-A0A4R1N9Q9-F1
#
_cell.length_a   1.000
_cell.length_b   1.000
_cell.length_c   1.000
_cell.angle_alpha   90.00
_cell.angle_beta   90.00
_cell.angle_gamma   90.00
#
_symmetry.space_group_name_H-M   'P 1'
#
loop_
_entity.id
_entity.type
_entity.pdbx_description
1 polymer ?
#
loop_
_entity_poly.entity_id
_entity_poly.type
_entity_poly.pdbx_seq_one_letter_code
_entity_poly.pdbx_strand_id
1 'polypeptide(L)'
;MFQTDAIVGPDGGVIIFLILLSPAVGSFLAVLIDRLPRGEDALIARSRCRSCRNALTWRDLIPLVSFFASRGVCRHCGAPVPQWLLAMEVSALVIALVLILLWPESWPIHAMAVDLAFLWLLLALFAADLKWMRLPDLLTGALFGLVLLRSLVLPGMATGAALAGAVLGSMSFLILRWAYLRFRRREGLGLGDVKLMAGLGAFAGPLDLPLLILVAALLTLASALVLRVSGKQVNVATPFPFGAALCLSGALLWVAYATAVIVPA
;
A
#
# COMPACT_ATOMS: atom_id res chain seq x y z
N MET A 1 -14.66 -24.02 -7.57
CA MET A 1 -14.38 -24.11 -9.02
C MET A 1 -13.45 -22.94 -9.30
N PHE A 2 -12.16 -23.21 -9.51
CA PHE A 2 -11.16 -22.14 -9.62
C PHE A 2 -11.38 -21.34 -10.90
N GLN A 3 -11.07 -20.05 -10.84
CA GLN A 3 -11.23 -19.00 -11.86
C GLN A 3 -10.42 -19.21 -13.16
N THR A 4 -9.95 -20.45 -13.43
CA THR A 4 -9.21 -20.80 -14.63
C THR A 4 -9.98 -20.45 -15.91
N ASP A 5 -11.31 -20.48 -15.85
CA ASP A 5 -12.18 -20.16 -16.98
C ASP A 5 -12.15 -18.66 -17.32
N ALA A 6 -11.91 -17.78 -16.34
CA ALA A 6 -11.79 -16.33 -16.55
C ALA A 6 -10.48 -15.95 -17.26
N ILE A 7 -9.39 -16.71 -17.04
CA ILE A 7 -8.11 -16.51 -17.74
C ILE A 7 -8.19 -16.95 -19.20
N VAL A 8 -9.05 -17.91 -19.52
CA VAL A 8 -9.27 -18.41 -20.89
C VAL A 8 -10.38 -17.64 -21.62
N GLY A 9 -11.19 -16.89 -20.88
CA GLY A 9 -12.27 -16.06 -21.39
C GLY A 9 -11.80 -14.75 -22.08
N PRO A 10 -12.76 -13.92 -22.55
CA PRO A 10 -12.47 -12.67 -23.27
C PRO A 10 -11.65 -11.67 -22.45
N ASP A 11 -11.75 -11.72 -21.12
CA ASP A 11 -11.03 -10.85 -20.18
C ASP A 11 -9.64 -11.37 -19.80
N GLY A 12 -9.29 -12.59 -20.24
CA GLY A 12 -8.03 -13.26 -19.90
C GLY A 12 -6.78 -12.45 -20.24
N GLY A 13 -6.81 -11.74 -21.37
CA GLY A 13 -5.72 -10.86 -21.79
C GLY A 13 -5.45 -9.73 -20.79
N VAL A 14 -6.49 -9.15 -20.19
CA VAL A 14 -6.37 -8.10 -19.17
C VAL A 14 -5.80 -8.66 -17.88
N ILE A 15 -6.26 -9.83 -17.45
CA ILE A 15 -5.76 -10.51 -16.25
C ILE A 15 -4.26 -10.81 -16.39
N ILE A 16 -3.85 -11.42 -17.51
CA ILE A 16 -2.44 -11.72 -17.79
C ILE A 16 -1.61 -10.44 -17.82
N PHE A 17 -2.11 -9.38 -18.47
CA PHE A 17 -1.44 -8.09 -18.50
C PHE A 17 -1.22 -7.52 -17.09
N LEU A 18 -2.23 -7.55 -16.22
CA LEU A 18 -2.11 -7.05 -14.84
C LEU A 18 -1.11 -7.88 -14.02
N ILE A 19 -1.11 -9.21 -14.15
CA ILE A 19 -0.12 -10.08 -13.50
C ILE A 19 1.30 -9.70 -13.94
N LEU A 20 1.55 -9.56 -15.24
CA LEU A 20 2.87 -9.22 -15.78
C LEU A 20 3.30 -7.79 -15.44
N LEU A 21 2.35 -6.86 -15.32
CA LEU A 21 2.59 -5.48 -14.92
C LEU A 21 2.94 -5.35 -13.43
N SER A 22 2.43 -6.25 -12.58
CA SER A 22 2.51 -6.13 -11.12
C SER A 22 3.94 -6.01 -10.58
N PRO A 23 4.91 -6.86 -10.98
CA PRO A 23 6.29 -6.70 -10.56
C PRO A 23 6.91 -5.36 -11.00
N ALA A 24 6.57 -4.86 -12.19
CA ALA A 24 7.08 -3.59 -12.69
C ALA A 24 6.57 -2.41 -11.86
N VAL A 25 5.28 -2.44 -11.47
CA VAL A 25 4.70 -1.46 -10.55
C VAL A 25 5.36 -1.55 -9.18
N GLY A 26 5.57 -2.76 -8.64
CA GLY A 26 6.29 -2.94 -7.38
C GLY A 26 7.71 -2.32 -7.42
N SER A 27 8.45 -2.55 -8.51
CA SER A 27 9.78 -1.97 -8.72
C SER A 27 9.75 -0.44 -8.79
N PHE A 28 8.78 0.13 -9.51
CA PHE A 28 8.59 1.58 -9.60
C PHE A 28 8.23 2.19 -8.24
N LEU A 29 7.29 1.59 -7.51
CA LEU A 29 6.89 2.04 -6.17
C LEU A 29 8.07 1.99 -5.20
N ALA A 30 8.91 0.96 -5.29
CA ALA A 30 10.13 0.88 -4.51
C ALA A 30 11.00 2.13 -4.74
N VAL A 31 11.31 2.44 -6.00
CA VAL A 31 12.09 3.63 -6.37
C VAL A 31 11.44 4.92 -5.87
N LEU A 32 10.12 5.04 -6.02
CA LEU A 32 9.35 6.21 -5.59
C LEU A 32 9.48 6.46 -4.08
N ILE A 33 9.32 5.42 -3.26
CA ILE A 33 9.43 5.48 -1.79
C ILE A 33 10.86 5.81 -1.32
N ASP A 34 11.87 5.39 -2.07
CA ASP A 34 13.27 5.66 -1.72
C ASP A 34 13.72 7.08 -2.12
N ARG A 35 13.14 7.62 -3.20
CA ARG A 35 13.52 8.92 -3.77
C ARG A 35 12.73 10.10 -3.21
N LEU A 36 11.40 9.96 -3.03
CA LEU A 36 10.54 11.05 -2.57
C LEU A 36 11.01 11.68 -1.24
N PRO A 37 11.35 10.91 -0.19
CA PRO A 37 11.81 11.50 1.07
C PRO A 37 13.17 12.19 0.98
N ARG A 38 13.94 11.93 -0.09
CA ARG A 38 15.27 12.52 -0.34
C ARG A 38 15.22 13.73 -1.27
N GLY A 39 14.04 14.08 -1.79
CA GLY A 39 13.90 15.10 -2.84
C GLY A 39 14.58 14.71 -4.15
N GLU A 40 14.88 13.42 -4.35
CA GLU A 40 15.40 12.90 -5.61
C GLU A 40 14.25 12.81 -6.62
N ASP A 41 14.52 13.14 -7.89
CA ASP A 41 13.54 12.96 -8.96
C ASP A 41 13.22 11.47 -9.17
N ALA A 42 11.96 11.11 -8.95
CA ALA A 42 11.47 9.75 -9.06
C ALA A 42 10.78 9.43 -10.40
N LEU A 43 10.47 10.45 -11.21
CA LEU A 43 9.64 10.31 -12.41
C LEU A 43 10.46 10.36 -13.70
N ILE A 44 11.45 11.25 -13.78
CA ILE A 44 12.17 11.51 -15.04
C ILE A 44 13.58 10.90 -14.99
N ALA A 45 14.25 10.98 -13.84
CA ALA A 45 15.63 10.52 -13.70
C ALA A 45 15.79 8.99 -13.89
N ARG A 46 16.71 8.59 -14.78
CA ARG A 46 17.06 7.18 -15.04
C ARG A 46 17.50 6.45 -13.76
N SER A 47 17.18 5.16 -13.69
CA SER A 47 17.64 4.27 -12.62
C SER A 47 19.16 4.08 -12.67
N ARG A 48 19.81 4.15 -11.50
CA ARG A 48 21.27 4.05 -11.35
C ARG A 48 21.61 3.20 -10.14
N CYS A 49 22.75 2.50 -10.21
CA CYS A 49 23.31 1.85 -9.03
C CYS A 49 23.65 2.90 -7.95
N ARG A 50 23.26 2.67 -6.69
CA ARG A 50 23.60 3.61 -5.60
C ARG A 50 25.10 3.59 -5.22
N SER A 51 25.83 2.52 -5.55
CA SER A 51 27.27 2.41 -5.27
C SER A 51 28.13 3.02 -6.40
N CYS A 52 28.09 2.45 -7.61
CA CYS A 52 28.95 2.91 -8.71
C CYS A 52 28.32 3.98 -9.61
N ARG A 53 27.07 4.39 -9.38
CA ARG A 53 26.33 5.40 -10.16
C ARG A 53 26.12 5.09 -11.64
N ASN A 54 26.51 3.89 -12.10
CA ASN A 54 26.27 3.45 -13.47
C ASN A 54 24.76 3.43 -13.77
N ALA A 55 24.40 3.88 -14.97
CA ALA A 55 23.02 3.84 -15.45
C ALA A 55 22.60 2.40 -15.72
N LEU A 56 21.46 1.99 -15.15
CA LEU A 56 20.95 0.64 -15.34
C LEU A 56 20.39 0.47 -16.76
N THR A 57 20.69 -0.66 -17.37
CA THR A 57 20.18 -1.01 -18.70
C THR A 57 18.81 -1.69 -18.58
N TRP A 58 18.10 -1.87 -19.70
CA TRP A 58 16.81 -2.57 -19.68
C TRP A 58 16.89 -3.98 -19.08
N ARG A 59 18.04 -4.67 -19.24
CA ARG A 59 18.28 -6.01 -18.66
C ARG A 59 18.40 -6.01 -17.14
N ASP A 60 18.77 -4.88 -16.56
CA ASP A 60 18.85 -4.69 -15.11
C ASP A 60 17.50 -4.27 -14.52
N LEU A 61 16.56 -3.86 -15.37
CA LEU A 61 15.25 -3.33 -15.00
C LEU A 61 14.10 -4.32 -15.20
N ILE A 62 14.36 -5.54 -15.72
CA ILE A 62 13.34 -6.60 -15.79
C ILE A 62 13.05 -7.08 -14.37
N PRO A 63 11.87 -6.77 -13.78
CA PRO A 63 11.57 -7.11 -12.40
C PRO A 63 11.66 -8.62 -12.16
N LEU A 64 12.03 -9.04 -10.95
CA LEU A 64 12.29 -10.41 -10.51
C LEU A 64 13.47 -11.07 -11.25
N VAL A 65 13.43 -11.10 -12.57
CA VAL A 65 14.40 -11.78 -13.44
C VAL A 65 15.79 -11.16 -13.30
N SER A 66 15.90 -9.83 -13.29
CA SER A 66 17.21 -9.16 -13.21
C SER A 66 17.92 -9.48 -11.90
N PHE A 67 17.19 -9.54 -10.79
CA PHE A 67 17.72 -9.86 -9.47
C PHE A 67 18.29 -11.28 -9.41
N PHE A 68 17.52 -12.28 -9.86
CA PHE A 68 17.99 -13.66 -9.87
C PHE A 68 19.12 -13.89 -10.87
N ALA A 69 19.03 -13.31 -12.07
CA ALA A 69 20.06 -13.42 -13.10
C ALA A 69 21.39 -12.77 -12.68
N SER A 70 21.33 -11.68 -11.89
CA SER A 70 22.53 -11.03 -11.35
C SER A 70 22.94 -11.58 -9.99
N ARG A 71 22.26 -12.62 -9.46
CA ARG A 71 22.47 -13.20 -8.12
C ARG A 71 22.41 -12.15 -7.00
N GLY A 72 21.55 -11.15 -7.16
CA GLY A 72 21.34 -10.08 -6.19
C GLY A 72 22.51 -9.09 -6.09
N VAL A 73 23.40 -9.01 -7.09
CA VAL A 73 24.49 -8.02 -7.12
C VAL A 73 24.48 -7.18 -8.39
N CYS A 74 25.11 -6.00 -8.33
CA CYS A 74 25.28 -5.12 -9.48
C CYS A 74 26.28 -5.73 -10.47
N ARG A 75 25.92 -5.80 -11.75
CA ARG A 75 26.77 -6.36 -12.82
C ARG A 75 28.09 -5.61 -13.05
N HIS A 76 28.20 -4.37 -12.62
CA HIS A 76 29.39 -3.53 -12.87
C HIS A 76 30.34 -3.41 -11.67
N CYS A 77 29.80 -3.38 -10.45
CA CYS A 77 30.62 -3.16 -9.24
C CYS A 77 30.48 -4.26 -8.18
N GLY A 78 29.61 -5.26 -8.38
CA GLY A 78 29.41 -6.33 -7.41
C GLY A 78 28.67 -5.92 -6.13
N ALA A 79 28.30 -4.64 -5.97
CA ALA A 79 27.56 -4.18 -4.80
C ALA A 79 26.20 -4.89 -4.70
N PRO A 80 25.74 -5.26 -3.49
CA PRO A 80 24.48 -5.97 -3.31
C PRO A 80 23.29 -5.09 -3.73
N VAL A 81 22.35 -5.68 -4.47
CA VAL A 81 21.05 -5.09 -4.76
C VAL A 81 20.19 -5.19 -3.50
N PRO A 82 19.66 -4.08 -2.97
CA PRO A 82 18.91 -4.13 -1.73
C PRO A 82 17.67 -5.04 -1.83
N GLN A 83 17.52 -5.97 -0.89
CA GLN A 83 16.45 -7.00 -0.90
C GLN A 83 15.03 -6.40 -0.87
N TRP A 84 14.87 -5.20 -0.32
CA TRP A 84 13.56 -4.53 -0.27
C TRP A 84 13.01 -4.18 -1.66
N LEU A 85 13.86 -4.03 -2.70
CA LEU A 85 13.37 -3.88 -4.07
C LEU A 85 12.68 -5.17 -4.54
N LEU A 86 13.33 -6.32 -4.35
CA LEU A 86 12.75 -7.63 -4.67
C LEU A 86 11.46 -7.87 -3.88
N ALA A 87 11.45 -7.52 -2.59
CA ALA A 87 10.28 -7.66 -1.74
C ALA A 87 9.08 -6.88 -2.30
N MET A 88 9.28 -5.62 -2.74
CA MET A 88 8.22 -4.82 -3.34
C MET A 88 7.69 -5.41 -4.65
N GLU A 89 8.56 -5.94 -5.51
CA GLU A 89 8.18 -6.61 -6.77
C GLU A 89 7.33 -7.86 -6.51
N VAL A 90 7.77 -8.70 -5.57
CA VAL A 90 7.05 -9.92 -5.17
C VAL A 90 5.73 -9.57 -4.48
N SER A 91 5.72 -8.61 -3.55
CA SER A 91 4.49 -8.19 -2.86
C SER A 91 3.45 -7.63 -3.82
N ALA A 92 3.85 -6.82 -4.81
CA ALA A 92 2.92 -6.29 -5.81
C ALA A 92 2.29 -7.41 -6.66
N LEU A 93 3.07 -8.43 -7.02
CA LEU A 93 2.58 -9.62 -7.73
C LEU A 93 1.63 -10.45 -6.86
N VAL A 94 1.99 -10.73 -5.60
CA VAL A 94 1.14 -11.48 -4.67
C VAL A 94 -0.18 -10.77 -4.44
N ILE A 95 -0.16 -9.45 -4.29
CA ILE A 95 -1.38 -8.64 -4.19
C ILE A 95 -2.28 -8.83 -5.41
N ALA A 96 -1.72 -8.80 -6.63
CA ALA A 96 -2.51 -9.01 -7.83
C ALA A 96 -3.11 -10.42 -7.88
N LEU A 97 -2.34 -11.45 -7.53
CA LEU A 97 -2.83 -12.83 -7.51
C LEU A 97 -3.95 -13.04 -6.49
N VAL A 98 -3.79 -12.49 -5.27
CA VAL A 98 -4.82 -12.53 -4.23
C VAL A 98 -6.07 -11.78 -4.68
N LEU A 99 -5.90 -10.59 -5.28
CA LEU A 99 -7.01 -9.80 -5.76
C LEU A 99 -7.79 -10.52 -6.85
N ILE A 100 -7.10 -11.12 -7.83
CA ILE A 100 -7.72 -11.89 -8.91
C ILE A 100 -8.50 -13.06 -8.31
N LEU A 101 -7.88 -13.85 -7.43
CA LEU A 101 -8.51 -15.02 -6.80
C LEU A 101 -9.78 -14.68 -6.00
N LEU A 102 -9.81 -13.49 -5.40
CA LEU A 102 -10.95 -12.99 -4.62
C LEU A 102 -11.87 -12.08 -5.44
N TRP A 103 -11.68 -11.98 -6.76
CA TRP A 103 -12.46 -11.08 -7.59
C TRP A 103 -13.86 -11.67 -7.88
N PRO A 104 -14.96 -10.97 -7.54
CA PRO A 104 -16.30 -11.45 -7.86
C PRO A 104 -16.56 -11.44 -9.37
N GLU A 105 -17.07 -12.55 -9.93
CA GLU A 105 -17.39 -12.66 -11.37
C GLU A 105 -18.44 -11.65 -11.83
N SER A 106 -19.32 -11.20 -10.93
CA SER A 106 -20.35 -10.21 -11.21
C SER A 106 -19.82 -8.78 -11.35
N TRP A 107 -18.55 -8.54 -11.00
CA TRP A 107 -17.96 -7.19 -11.00
C TRP A 107 -17.17 -6.92 -12.28
N PRO A 108 -17.25 -5.69 -12.81
CA PRO A 108 -16.63 -5.38 -14.08
C PRO A 108 -15.10 -5.38 -13.99
N ILE A 109 -14.44 -5.85 -15.05
CA ILE A 109 -12.97 -5.99 -15.09
C ILE A 109 -12.22 -4.67 -14.86
N HIS A 110 -12.79 -3.54 -15.26
CA HIS A 110 -12.17 -2.23 -15.05
C HIS A 110 -12.14 -1.82 -13.57
N ALA A 111 -13.06 -2.32 -12.74
CA ALA A 111 -12.99 -2.14 -11.29
C ALA A 111 -11.81 -2.89 -10.68
N MET A 112 -11.41 -4.02 -11.28
CA MET A 112 -10.28 -4.83 -10.82
C MET A 112 -8.96 -4.03 -10.90
N ALA A 113 -8.77 -3.28 -11.99
CA ALA A 113 -7.61 -2.42 -12.13
C ALA A 113 -7.57 -1.28 -11.11
N VAL A 114 -8.73 -0.71 -10.76
CA VAL A 114 -8.84 0.37 -9.74
C VAL A 114 -8.53 -0.16 -8.34
N ASP A 115 -9.09 -1.31 -7.97
CA ASP A 115 -8.83 -1.94 -6.67
C ASP A 115 -7.37 -2.43 -6.57
N LEU A 116 -6.80 -2.90 -7.66
CA LEU A 116 -5.37 -3.27 -7.71
C LEU A 116 -4.47 -2.04 -7.53
N ALA A 117 -4.78 -0.93 -8.19
CA ALA A 117 -4.08 0.34 -7.98
C ALA A 117 -4.19 0.83 -6.54
N PHE A 118 -5.35 0.65 -5.90
CA PHE A 118 -5.57 0.97 -4.49
C PHE A 118 -4.65 0.13 -3.59
N LEU A 119 -4.63 -1.19 -3.76
CA LEU A 119 -3.76 -2.08 -2.97
C LEU A 119 -2.27 -1.83 -3.20
N TRP A 120 -1.86 -1.47 -4.42
CA TRP A 120 -0.49 -1.05 -4.71
C TRP A 120 -0.10 0.28 -4.02
N LEU A 121 -1.02 1.25 -3.95
CA LEU A 121 -0.79 2.47 -3.18
C LEU A 121 -0.67 2.17 -1.67
N LEU A 122 -1.50 1.26 -1.13
CA LEU A 122 -1.36 0.80 0.25
C LEU A 122 -0.03 0.10 0.49
N LEU A 123 0.44 -0.75 -0.43
CA LEU A 123 1.77 -1.36 -0.36
C LEU A 123 2.87 -0.29 -0.32
N ALA A 124 2.75 0.76 -1.13
CA ALA A 124 3.74 1.82 -1.16
C ALA A 124 3.76 2.64 0.14
N LEU A 125 2.60 3.01 0.66
CA LEU A 125 2.46 3.76 1.91
C LEU A 125 2.90 2.91 3.11
N PHE A 126 2.58 1.61 3.12
CA PHE A 126 3.05 0.64 4.10
C PHE A 126 4.58 0.59 4.14
N ALA A 127 5.23 0.39 2.98
CA ALA A 127 6.68 0.31 2.91
C ALA A 127 7.36 1.66 3.20
N ALA A 128 6.74 2.79 2.84
CA ALA A 128 7.23 4.12 3.18
C ALA A 128 7.25 4.36 4.69
N ASP A 129 6.17 3.99 5.38
CA ASP A 129 6.08 4.14 6.83
C ASP A 129 7.05 3.22 7.57
N LEU A 130 7.16 1.95 7.17
CA LEU A 130 8.14 1.01 7.77
C LEU A 130 9.59 1.47 7.59
N LYS A 131 9.92 2.08 6.44
CA LYS A 131 11.31 2.43 6.10
C LYS A 131 11.71 3.82 6.63
N TRP A 132 10.81 4.79 6.52
CA TRP A 132 11.12 6.20 6.75
C TRP A 132 10.28 6.84 7.84
N MET A 133 9.25 6.15 8.37
CA MET A 133 8.26 6.70 9.29
C MET A 133 7.65 8.01 8.75
N ARG A 134 7.45 8.04 7.42
CA ARG A 134 6.97 9.19 6.67
C ARG A 134 6.08 8.71 5.54
N LEU A 135 4.90 9.30 5.45
CA LEU A 135 3.93 9.06 4.39
C LEU A 135 3.99 10.22 3.39
N PRO A 136 4.48 10.01 2.16
CA PRO A 136 4.57 11.07 1.16
C PRO A 136 3.20 11.63 0.78
N ASP A 137 3.09 12.96 0.73
CA ASP A 137 1.85 13.69 0.38
C ASP A 137 1.32 13.28 -1.00
N LEU A 138 2.21 13.05 -1.97
CA LEU A 138 1.84 12.59 -3.30
C LEU A 138 1.08 11.24 -3.25
N LEU A 139 1.54 10.30 -2.42
CA LEU A 139 0.94 8.96 -2.33
C LEU A 139 -0.36 8.97 -1.55
N THR A 140 -0.43 9.72 -0.43
CA THR A 140 -1.68 9.86 0.35
C THR A 140 -2.75 10.60 -0.44
N GLY A 141 -2.38 11.64 -1.19
CA GLY A 141 -3.27 12.34 -2.12
C GLY A 141 -3.73 11.45 -3.28
N ALA A 142 -2.83 10.66 -3.88
CA ALA A 142 -3.18 9.70 -4.93
C ALA A 142 -4.17 8.65 -4.43
N LEU A 143 -4.00 8.14 -3.21
CA LEU A 143 -4.93 7.20 -2.59
C LEU A 143 -6.33 7.81 -2.44
N PHE A 144 -6.41 9.01 -1.87
CA PHE A 144 -7.69 9.71 -1.72
C PHE A 144 -8.37 9.98 -3.05
N GLY A 145 -7.63 10.50 -4.04
CA GLY A 145 -8.15 10.76 -5.38
C GLY A 145 -8.64 9.50 -6.09
N LEU A 146 -7.91 8.39 -5.98
CA LEU A 146 -8.29 7.10 -6.56
C LEU A 146 -9.58 6.57 -5.95
N VAL A 147 -9.72 6.62 -4.63
CA VAL A 147 -10.92 6.16 -3.93
C VAL A 147 -12.13 7.04 -4.27
N LEU A 148 -11.94 8.35 -4.37
CA LEU A 148 -13.02 9.25 -4.79
C LEU A 148 -13.46 8.92 -6.23
N LEU A 149 -12.51 8.74 -7.15
CA LEU A 149 -12.80 8.32 -8.54
C LEU A 149 -13.55 6.98 -8.56
N ARG A 150 -13.10 6.01 -7.75
CA ARG A 150 -13.77 4.72 -7.57
C ARG A 150 -15.23 4.91 -7.16
N SER A 151 -15.50 5.77 -6.18
CA SER A 151 -16.86 6.06 -5.67
C SER A 151 -17.76 6.82 -6.66
N LEU A 152 -17.19 7.41 -7.71
CA LEU A 152 -17.94 8.13 -8.75
C LEU A 152 -18.26 7.22 -9.94
N VAL A 153 -17.32 6.34 -10.30
CA VAL A 153 -17.39 5.55 -11.54
C VAL A 153 -17.92 4.15 -11.30
N LEU A 154 -17.70 3.58 -10.12
CA LEU A 154 -18.03 2.19 -9.84
C LEU A 154 -19.24 2.05 -8.90
N PRO A 155 -20.14 1.09 -9.18
CA PRO A 155 -21.23 0.77 -8.28
C PRO A 155 -20.68 0.18 -6.98
N GLY A 156 -21.35 0.48 -5.85
CA GLY A 156 -21.07 -0.17 -4.56
C GLY A 156 -20.96 0.78 -3.36
N MET A 157 -20.47 2.01 -3.55
CA MET A 157 -20.45 3.01 -2.48
C MET A 157 -20.91 4.37 -2.99
N ALA A 158 -21.90 4.96 -2.33
CA ALA A 158 -22.33 6.32 -2.61
C ALA A 158 -21.19 7.31 -2.31
N THR A 159 -20.92 8.24 -3.23
CA THR A 159 -19.89 9.28 -3.06
C THR A 159 -20.07 10.08 -1.76
N GLY A 160 -21.32 10.29 -1.32
CA GLY A 160 -21.61 10.94 -0.04
C GLY A 160 -21.09 10.15 1.17
N ALA A 161 -21.18 8.82 1.15
CA ALA A 161 -20.62 7.97 2.19
C ALA A 161 -19.09 7.98 2.18
N ALA A 162 -18.47 7.98 0.99
CA ALA A 162 -17.02 8.13 0.86
C ALA A 162 -16.54 9.48 1.42
N LEU A 163 -17.18 10.59 1.05
CA LEU A 163 -16.83 11.91 1.59
C LEU A 163 -17.06 12.00 3.11
N ALA A 164 -18.17 11.46 3.61
CA ALA A 164 -18.44 11.40 5.05
C ALA A 164 -17.37 10.60 5.79
N GLY A 165 -16.98 9.44 5.26
CA GLY A 165 -15.91 8.62 5.82
C GLY A 165 -14.55 9.33 5.80
N ALA A 166 -14.22 10.04 4.71
CA ALA A 166 -13.00 10.83 4.61
C ALA A 166 -12.93 11.95 5.66
N VAL A 167 -14.03 12.69 5.81
CA VAL A 167 -14.15 13.80 6.78
C VAL A 167 -14.09 13.26 8.19
N LEU A 168 -14.91 12.26 8.55
CA LEU A 168 -14.96 11.70 9.90
C LEU A 168 -13.63 11.02 10.28
N GLY A 169 -13.02 10.28 9.35
CA GLY A 169 -11.70 9.68 9.53
C GLY A 169 -10.64 10.74 9.81
N SER A 170 -10.51 11.73 8.92
CA SER A 170 -9.50 12.80 9.09
C SER A 170 -9.73 13.64 10.34
N MET A 171 -10.98 14.01 10.62
CA MET A 171 -11.34 14.81 11.81
C MET A 171 -11.07 14.05 13.10
N SER A 172 -11.41 12.77 13.17
CA SER A 172 -11.15 11.96 14.37
C SER A 172 -9.65 11.93 14.70
N PHE A 173 -8.79 11.74 13.70
CA PHE A 173 -7.34 11.72 13.88
C PHE A 173 -6.77 13.10 14.20
N LEU A 174 -7.31 14.17 13.63
CA LEU A 174 -6.92 15.55 13.98
C LEU A 174 -7.28 15.88 15.42
N ILE A 175 -8.47 15.48 15.88
CA ILE A 175 -8.91 15.67 17.26
C ILE A 175 -8.00 14.87 18.21
N LEU A 176 -7.73 13.60 17.89
CA LEU A 176 -6.79 12.75 18.65
C LEU A 176 -5.40 13.40 18.75
N ARG A 177 -4.85 13.87 17.62
CA ARG A 177 -3.56 14.55 17.56
C ARG A 177 -3.56 15.81 18.43
N TRP A 178 -4.57 16.66 18.29
CA TRP A 178 -4.68 17.93 19.03
C TRP A 178 -4.87 17.70 20.52
N ALA A 179 -5.76 16.79 20.92
CA ALA A 179 -5.98 16.42 22.31
C ALA A 179 -4.69 15.86 22.94
N TYR A 180 -4.02 14.93 22.26
CA TYR A 180 -2.76 14.36 22.74
C TYR A 180 -1.68 15.44 22.91
N LEU A 181 -1.53 16.33 21.93
CA LEU A 181 -0.60 17.46 22.01
C LEU A 181 -0.93 18.38 23.21
N ARG A 182 -2.21 18.67 23.43
CA ARG A 182 -2.66 19.55 24.53
C ARG A 182 -2.42 18.96 25.92
N PHE A 183 -2.57 17.65 26.08
CA PHE A 183 -2.38 16.96 27.36
C PHE A 183 -0.93 16.54 27.63
N ARG A 184 -0.22 16.04 26.62
CA ARG A 184 1.13 15.44 26.77
C ARG A 184 2.25 16.38 26.33
N ARG A 185 1.92 17.53 25.74
CA ARG A 185 2.88 18.52 25.17
C ARG A 185 3.89 17.89 24.21
N ARG A 186 3.51 16.80 23.55
CA ARG A 186 4.30 16.06 22.56
C ARG A 186 3.38 15.64 21.43
N GLU A 187 3.91 15.57 20.22
CA GLU A 187 3.16 15.02 19.09
C GLU A 187 3.07 13.50 19.24
N GLY A 188 1.85 12.98 19.28
CA GLY A 188 1.60 11.54 19.39
C GLY A 188 1.37 10.86 18.03
N LEU A 189 0.61 11.52 17.16
CA LEU A 189 0.19 11.01 15.86
C LEU A 189 0.64 11.96 14.75
N GLY A 190 1.15 11.40 13.65
CA GLY A 190 1.71 12.16 12.54
C GLY A 190 0.62 12.79 11.68
N LEU A 191 0.92 13.94 11.06
CA LEU A 191 0.04 14.50 10.04
C LEU A 191 -0.10 13.59 8.81
N GLY A 192 0.89 12.73 8.55
CA GLY A 192 0.79 11.71 7.50
C GLY A 192 -0.37 10.75 7.75
N ASP A 193 -0.56 10.32 9.01
CA ASP A 193 -1.64 9.38 9.38
C ASP A 193 -3.02 10.02 9.17
N VAL A 194 -3.15 11.31 9.45
CA VAL A 194 -4.38 12.08 9.17
C VAL A 194 -4.69 12.07 7.67
N LYS A 195 -3.69 12.35 6.82
CA LYS A 195 -3.86 12.39 5.35
C LYS A 195 -4.18 11.00 4.80
N LEU A 196 -3.53 9.97 5.33
CA LEU A 196 -3.84 8.58 5.00
C LEU A 196 -5.28 8.23 5.37
N MET A 197 -5.76 8.69 6.54
CA MET A 197 -7.12 8.46 7.01
C MET A 197 -8.18 9.14 6.15
N ALA A 198 -7.84 10.20 5.40
CA ALA A 198 -8.75 10.75 4.40
C ALA A 198 -9.04 9.73 3.29
N GLY A 199 -8.01 9.07 2.76
CA GLY A 199 -8.15 8.04 1.73
C GLY A 199 -8.77 6.74 2.25
N LEU A 200 -8.28 6.24 3.39
CA LEU A 200 -8.82 5.02 4.01
C LEU A 200 -10.24 5.21 4.54
N GLY A 201 -10.55 6.38 5.10
CA GLY A 201 -11.90 6.73 5.52
C GLY A 201 -12.85 6.87 4.33
N ALA A 202 -12.38 7.42 3.21
CA ALA A 202 -13.16 7.42 1.97
C ALA A 202 -13.46 6.02 1.47
N PHE A 203 -12.53 5.08 1.66
CA PHE A 203 -12.67 3.70 1.20
C PHE A 203 -13.61 2.89 2.10
N ALA A 204 -13.42 2.98 3.42
CA ALA A 204 -14.23 2.25 4.40
C ALA A 204 -15.63 2.86 4.58
N GLY A 205 -15.77 4.17 4.38
CA GLY A 205 -17.00 4.88 4.74
C GLY A 205 -17.19 5.00 6.26
N PRO A 206 -18.22 5.72 6.70
CA PRO A 206 -18.37 6.12 8.10
C PRO A 206 -18.62 4.96 9.06
N LEU A 207 -19.24 3.88 8.59
CA LEU A 207 -19.63 2.74 9.43
C LEU A 207 -18.46 1.82 9.75
N ASP A 208 -17.56 1.59 8.79
CA ASP A 208 -16.42 0.67 8.96
C ASP A 208 -15.16 1.38 9.48
N LEU A 209 -15.18 2.71 9.62
CA LEU A 209 -14.11 3.50 10.24
C LEU A 209 -13.65 2.95 11.61
N PRO A 210 -14.55 2.65 12.59
CA PRO A 210 -14.12 2.14 13.88
C PRO A 210 -13.43 0.78 13.79
N LEU A 211 -13.91 -0.11 12.91
CA LEU A 211 -13.30 -1.42 12.68
C LEU A 211 -11.90 -1.27 12.08
N LEU A 212 -11.74 -0.40 11.07
CA LEU A 212 -10.45 -0.10 10.46
C LEU A 212 -9.44 0.41 11.50
N ILE A 213 -9.85 1.35 12.35
CA ILE A 213 -8.98 1.90 13.40
C ILE A 213 -8.64 0.84 14.44
N LEU A 214 -9.61 0.01 14.85
CA LEU A 214 -9.42 -1.05 15.82
C LEU A 214 -8.41 -2.10 15.32
N VAL A 215 -8.56 -2.58 14.09
CA VAL A 215 -7.64 -3.55 13.49
C VAL A 215 -6.23 -2.96 13.38
N ALA A 216 -6.09 -1.70 12.93
CA ALA A 216 -4.79 -1.02 12.89
C ALA A 216 -4.14 -0.89 14.29
N ALA A 217 -4.93 -0.55 15.32
CA ALA A 217 -4.46 -0.46 16.70
C ALA A 217 -4.00 -1.82 17.24
N LEU A 218 -4.76 -2.89 16.98
CA LEU A 218 -4.41 -4.25 17.38
C LEU A 218 -3.16 -4.75 16.67
N LEU A 219 -3.00 -4.49 15.37
CA LEU A 219 -1.79 -4.83 14.61
C LEU A 219 -0.55 -4.11 15.16
N THR A 220 -0.70 -2.82 15.46
CA THR A 220 0.39 -2.02 16.07
C THR A 220 0.75 -2.56 17.45
N LEU A 221 -0.24 -2.85 18.29
CA LEU A 221 -0.04 -3.42 19.62
C LEU A 221 0.63 -4.80 19.55
N ALA A 222 0.19 -5.67 18.64
CA ALA A 222 0.80 -6.97 18.42
C ALA A 222 2.27 -6.84 18.00
N SER A 223 2.58 -5.92 17.08
CA SER A 223 3.98 -5.66 16.67
C SER A 223 4.83 -5.18 17.86
N ALA A 224 4.30 -4.30 18.71
CA ALA A 224 4.98 -3.82 19.90
C ALA A 224 5.23 -4.95 20.92
N LEU A 225 4.26 -5.84 21.10
CA LEU A 225 4.38 -7.00 21.97
C LEU A 225 5.45 -7.98 21.47
N VAL A 226 5.45 -8.28 20.17
CA VAL A 226 6.47 -9.14 19.55
C VAL A 226 7.87 -8.56 19.74
N LEU A 227 8.05 -7.26 19.53
CA LEU A 227 9.36 -6.62 19.74
C LEU A 227 9.80 -6.68 21.21
N ARG A 228 8.87 -6.47 22.15
CA ARG A 228 9.15 -6.56 23.59
C ARG A 228 9.54 -7.98 24.02
N VAL A 229 8.80 -8.99 23.56
CA VAL A 229 9.10 -10.41 23.85
C VAL A 229 10.40 -10.86 23.20
N SER A 230 10.77 -10.28 22.06
CA SER A 230 12.06 -10.52 21.39
C SER A 230 13.25 -9.85 22.08
N GLY A 231 13.07 -9.30 23.28
CA GLY A 231 14.13 -8.68 24.08
C GLY A 231 14.51 -7.27 23.64
N LYS A 232 13.78 -6.66 22.70
CA LYS A 232 14.02 -5.24 22.35
C LYS A 232 13.39 -4.34 23.42
N GLN A 233 14.14 -3.32 23.83
CA GLN A 233 13.63 -2.32 24.76
C GLN A 233 12.59 -1.45 24.06
N VAL A 234 11.31 -1.74 24.34
CA VAL A 234 10.18 -0.93 23.90
C VAL A 234 9.83 0.03 25.03
N ASN A 235 10.17 1.31 24.83
CA ASN A 235 9.79 2.38 25.74
C ASN A 235 8.52 3.07 25.22
N VAL A 236 7.85 3.81 26.11
CA VAL A 236 6.65 4.61 25.75
C VAL A 236 6.94 5.65 24.66
N ALA A 237 8.21 6.03 24.50
CA ALA A 237 8.66 6.97 23.48
C ALA A 237 9.15 6.30 22.18
N THR A 238 9.16 4.97 22.09
CA THR A 238 9.56 4.29 20.86
C THR A 238 8.51 4.56 19.78
N PRO A 239 8.89 5.18 18.65
CA PRO A 239 7.95 5.47 17.58
C PRO A 239 7.56 4.17 16.86
N PHE A 240 6.26 4.00 16.59
CA PHE A 240 5.72 2.83 15.90
C PHE A 240 5.11 3.23 14.56
N PRO A 241 5.31 2.45 13.49
CA PRO A 241 4.77 2.72 12.16
C PRO A 241 3.26 2.44 12.13
N PHE A 242 2.47 3.39 12.66
CA PHE A 242 1.01 3.28 12.72
C PHE A 242 0.38 3.37 11.33
N GLY A 243 0.97 4.16 10.42
CA GLY A 243 0.55 4.24 9.02
C GLY A 243 0.64 2.90 8.31
N ALA A 244 1.67 2.10 8.59
CA ALA A 244 1.79 0.74 8.07
C ALA A 244 0.65 -0.16 8.57
N ALA A 245 0.33 -0.10 9.86
CA ALA A 245 -0.79 -0.86 10.41
C ALA A 245 -2.14 -0.44 9.82
N LEU A 246 -2.35 0.85 9.55
CA LEU A 246 -3.53 1.36 8.85
C LEU A 246 -3.63 0.85 7.41
N CYS A 247 -2.52 0.84 6.66
CA CYS A 247 -2.49 0.29 5.31
C CYS A 247 -2.84 -1.20 5.31
N LEU A 248 -2.29 -1.97 6.25
CA LEU A 248 -2.60 -3.39 6.39
C LEU A 248 -4.07 -3.60 6.78
N SER A 249 -4.60 -2.80 7.70
CA SER A 249 -6.03 -2.83 8.04
C SER A 249 -6.93 -2.50 6.85
N GLY A 250 -6.56 -1.53 6.01
CA GLY A 250 -7.30 -1.19 4.79
C GLY A 250 -7.31 -2.35 3.78
N ALA A 251 -6.17 -3.03 3.61
CA ALA A 251 -6.09 -4.21 2.76
C ALA A 251 -6.91 -5.39 3.31
N LEU A 252 -6.91 -5.60 4.63
CA LEU A 252 -7.74 -6.63 5.28
C LEU A 252 -9.24 -6.33 5.14
N LEU A 253 -9.63 -5.05 5.26
CA LEU A 253 -11.01 -4.63 5.04
C LEU A 253 -11.43 -4.86 3.58
N TRP A 254 -10.54 -4.58 2.61
CA TRP A 254 -10.77 -4.92 1.22
C TRP A 254 -11.00 -6.41 1.01
N VAL A 255 -10.16 -7.27 1.61
CA VAL A 255 -10.34 -8.73 1.57
C VAL A 255 -11.70 -9.12 2.15
N ALA A 256 -12.10 -8.56 3.29
CA ALA A 256 -13.38 -8.84 3.92
C ALA A 256 -14.57 -8.49 2.99
N TYR A 257 -14.53 -7.34 2.33
CA TYR A 257 -15.55 -6.96 1.35
C TYR A 257 -15.58 -7.91 0.15
N ALA A 258 -14.42 -8.26 -0.41
CA ALA A 258 -14.33 -9.19 -1.54
C ALA A 258 -14.93 -10.56 -1.17
N THR A 259 -14.62 -11.10 0.01
CA THR A 259 -15.15 -12.38 0.46
C THR A 259 -16.64 -12.35 0.81
N ALA A 260 -17.15 -11.25 1.35
CA ALA A 260 -18.56 -11.10 1.68
C ALA A 260 -19.46 -11.07 0.43
N VAL A 261 -18.92 -10.61 -0.70
CA VAL A 261 -19.61 -10.65 -2.00
C VAL A 261 -19.59 -12.07 -2.60
N ILE A 262 -18.49 -12.82 -2.43
CA ILE A 262 -18.35 -14.18 -2.96
C ILE A 262 -19.22 -15.19 -2.19
N VAL A 263 -19.34 -15.03 -0.87
CA VAL A 263 -20.13 -15.90 0.00
C VAL A 263 -21.29 -15.09 0.58
N PRO A 264 -22.39 -14.88 -0.18
CA PRO A 264 -23.61 -14.38 0.41
C PRO A 264 -24.12 -15.42 1.42
N ALA A 265 -24.39 -14.96 2.64
CA ALA A 265 -24.95 -15.77 3.73
C ALA A 265 -26.29 -16.41 3.35
#